data_AF-A0A267GN95-F1
#
_entry.id   AF-A0A267GN95-F1
#
_cell.length_a   1.000
_cell.length_b   1.000
_cell.length_c   1.000
_cell.angle_alpha   90.00
_cell.angle_beta   90.00
_cell.angle_gamma   90.00
#
_symmetry.space_group_name_H-M   'P 1'
#
loop_
_entity.id
_entity.type
_entity.pdbx_description
1 polymer ?
#
loop_
_entity_poly.entity_id
_entity_poly.type
_entity_poly.pdbx_seq_one_letter_code
_entity_poly.pdbx_strand_id
1 'polypeptide(L)'
;MSKFRPIVAVASLLLLLLLVVAPDTALGKMHPEPCFEPADFCRETGHGGFTFSPDGCNTCRCTQDGQLESCTMVMCPQDMSDQAWTDHCAELRRKAEAPIPVQEDEAL
;
A
#
# COMPACT_ATOMS: atom_id res chain seq x y z
N MET A 1 14.11 -18.08 -54.10
CA MET A 1 13.34 -16.90 -53.65
C MET A 1 12.41 -17.36 -52.55
N SER A 2 12.73 -16.97 -51.32
CA SER A 2 12.19 -17.58 -50.11
C SER A 2 10.73 -17.21 -49.92
N LYS A 3 9.84 -18.21 -49.88
CA LYS A 3 8.48 -18.07 -49.36
C LYS A 3 8.58 -17.94 -47.83
N PHE A 4 9.17 -16.84 -47.35
CA PHE A 4 9.22 -16.53 -45.92
C PHE A 4 7.79 -16.17 -45.50
N ARG A 5 7.23 -17.05 -44.68
CA ARG A 5 5.81 -17.26 -44.47
C ARG A 5 5.25 -16.09 -43.67
N PRO A 6 4.31 -15.27 -44.20
CA PRO A 6 3.69 -14.18 -43.44
C PRO A 6 3.06 -14.66 -42.13
N ILE A 7 2.68 -15.94 -42.10
CA ILE A 7 2.17 -16.68 -40.94
C ILE A 7 3.19 -16.68 -39.77
N VAL A 8 4.50 -16.81 -40.05
CA VAL A 8 5.55 -16.83 -39.01
C VAL A 8 5.72 -15.45 -38.39
N ALA A 9 5.61 -14.39 -39.19
CA ALA A 9 5.65 -13.01 -38.71
C ALA A 9 4.43 -12.65 -37.84
N VAL A 10 3.23 -13.07 -38.27
CA VAL A 10 1.98 -12.83 -37.53
C VAL A 10 1.96 -13.61 -36.21
N ALA A 11 2.39 -14.87 -36.22
CA ALA A 11 2.51 -15.67 -35.00
C ALA A 11 3.54 -15.08 -34.01
N SER A 12 4.66 -14.55 -34.52
CA SER A 12 5.66 -13.89 -33.68
C SER A 12 5.13 -12.58 -33.08
N LEU A 13 4.38 -11.80 -33.85
CA LEU A 13 3.79 -10.54 -33.37
C LEU A 13 2.68 -10.81 -32.33
N LEU A 14 1.82 -11.80 -32.56
CA LEU A 14 0.81 -12.23 -31.59
C LEU A 14 1.44 -12.75 -30.30
N LEU A 15 2.51 -13.53 -30.38
CA LEU A 15 3.23 -14.03 -29.21
C LEU A 15 3.88 -12.88 -28.42
N LEU A 16 4.49 -11.90 -29.11
CA LEU A 16 5.03 -10.69 -28.47
C LEU A 16 3.93 -9.87 -27.80
N LEU A 17 2.77 -9.71 -28.45
CA LEU A 17 1.62 -9.03 -27.84
C LEU A 17 1.10 -9.76 -26.59
N LEU A 18 1.05 -11.09 -26.60
CA LEU A 18 0.65 -11.88 -25.44
C LEU A 18 1.63 -11.74 -24.26
N LEU A 19 2.94 -11.63 -24.52
CA LEU A 19 3.94 -11.41 -23.47
C LEU A 19 3.94 -9.98 -22.92
N VAL A 20 3.60 -8.98 -23.74
CA VAL A 20 3.50 -7.58 -23.32
C VAL A 20 2.19 -7.28 -22.60
N VAL A 21 1.12 -7.99 -22.95
CA VAL A 21 -0.22 -7.79 -22.37
C VAL A 21 -0.53 -8.77 -21.23
N ALA A 22 0.28 -9.82 -21.02
CA ALA A 22 0.15 -10.66 -19.84
C ALA A 22 0.40 -9.79 -18.60
N PRO A 23 -0.62 -9.47 -17.80
CA PRO A 23 -0.39 -8.79 -16.55
C PRO A 23 0.31 -9.79 -15.62
N ASP A 24 1.33 -9.34 -14.89
CA ASP A 24 2.09 -10.09 -13.88
C ASP A 24 1.21 -10.62 -12.72
N THR A 25 0.25 -11.48 -13.03
CA THR A 25 -0.87 -11.84 -12.16
C THR A 25 -0.74 -13.29 -11.70
N ALA A 26 0.39 -13.66 -11.12
CA ALA A 26 0.49 -14.99 -10.49
C ALA A 26 1.62 -15.18 -9.47
N LEU A 27 2.23 -14.12 -8.95
CA LEU A 27 2.88 -14.25 -7.63
C LEU A 27 1.84 -13.76 -6.63
N GLY A 28 1.06 -14.69 -6.08
CA GLY A 28 0.07 -14.38 -5.05
C GLY A 28 0.72 -13.45 -4.04
N LYS A 29 0.19 -12.23 -3.92
CA LYS A 29 0.75 -11.26 -2.99
C LYS A 29 0.49 -11.82 -1.61
N MET A 30 1.51 -12.40 -0.99
CA MET A 30 1.54 -12.45 0.46
C MET A 30 1.55 -10.98 0.89
N HIS A 31 0.69 -10.52 1.80
CA HIS A 31 0.66 -9.10 2.21
C HIS A 31 1.38 -8.87 3.56
N PRO A 32 2.72 -8.83 3.63
CA PRO A 32 3.46 -8.55 4.87
C PRO A 32 3.99 -7.10 4.98
N GLU A 33 3.56 -6.18 4.12
CA GLU A 33 4.01 -4.78 4.13
C GLU A 33 2.92 -3.84 4.67
N PRO A 34 3.29 -2.71 5.29
CA PRO A 34 2.32 -1.71 5.72
C PRO A 34 1.49 -1.20 4.53
N CYS A 35 0.24 -0.81 4.78
CA CYS A 35 -0.66 -0.27 3.75
C CYS A 35 -0.14 1.00 3.08
N PHE A 36 0.72 1.75 3.78
CA PHE A 36 1.45 2.90 3.28
C PHE A 36 2.76 3.07 4.04
N GLU A 37 3.75 3.70 3.40
CA GLU A 37 5.07 3.84 3.99
C GLU A 37 5.05 4.84 5.17
N PRO A 38 5.42 4.43 6.41
CA PRO A 38 5.27 5.28 7.60
C PRO A 38 6.09 6.57 7.51
N ALA A 39 7.27 6.49 6.88
CA ALA A 39 8.15 7.63 6.73
C ALA A 39 7.61 8.67 5.73
N ASP A 40 6.91 8.23 4.68
CA ASP A 40 6.23 9.15 3.75
C ASP A 40 5.07 9.85 4.44
N PHE A 41 4.25 9.11 5.21
CA PHE A 41 3.15 9.68 5.97
C PHE A 41 3.62 10.79 6.90
N CYS A 42 4.70 10.59 7.68
CA CYS A 42 5.19 11.64 8.57
C CYS A 42 5.68 12.90 7.84
N ARG A 43 6.23 12.75 6.62
CA ARG A 43 6.75 13.87 5.82
C ARG A 43 5.65 14.70 5.16
N GLU A 44 4.44 14.18 5.08
CA GLU A 44 3.30 14.95 4.58
C GLU A 44 3.00 16.13 5.52
N THR A 45 2.54 17.24 4.93
CA THR A 45 2.37 18.50 5.66
C THR A 45 1.25 18.38 6.68
N GLY A 46 1.54 18.65 7.95
CA GLY A 46 0.56 18.62 9.03
C GLY A 46 0.56 17.33 9.86
N HIS A 47 1.43 16.36 9.57
CA HIS A 47 1.52 15.11 10.34
C HIS A 47 2.56 15.12 11.47
N GLY A 48 3.18 16.27 11.75
CA GLY A 48 4.09 16.43 12.88
C GLY A 48 3.40 16.07 14.20
N GLY A 49 4.00 15.15 14.97
CA GLY A 49 3.45 14.67 16.25
C GLY A 49 2.35 13.61 16.14
N PHE A 50 1.97 13.16 14.94
CA PHE A 50 0.92 12.14 14.77
C PHE A 50 1.32 10.79 15.37
N THR A 51 0.32 10.05 15.85
CA THR A 51 0.42 8.63 16.22
C THR A 51 -0.57 7.85 15.38
N PHE A 52 -0.12 6.82 14.67
CA PHE A 52 -0.92 6.13 13.64
C PHE A 52 -0.49 4.67 13.49
N SER A 53 -1.28 3.86 12.78
CA SER A 53 -0.97 2.45 12.50
C SER A 53 -1.05 2.16 11.01
N PRO A 54 0.09 2.13 10.29
CA PRO A 54 0.12 2.01 8.83
C PRO A 54 -0.22 0.60 8.32
N ASP A 55 -0.16 -0.40 9.19
CA ASP A 55 -0.55 -1.80 8.95
C ASP A 55 -1.78 -2.20 9.80
N GLY A 56 -2.39 -1.24 10.50
CA GLY A 56 -3.53 -1.48 11.41
C GLY A 56 -3.18 -2.24 12.69
N CYS A 57 -1.89 -2.42 12.99
CA CYS A 57 -1.41 -3.29 14.05
C CYS A 57 -0.23 -2.68 14.81
N ASN A 58 0.87 -2.38 14.12
CA ASN A 58 1.98 -1.65 14.70
C ASN A 58 1.63 -0.17 14.84
N THR A 59 1.98 0.42 15.98
CA THR A 59 1.79 1.84 16.23
C THR A 59 3.08 2.58 15.93
N CYS A 60 3.01 3.59 15.07
CA CYS A 60 4.09 4.47 14.69
C CYS A 60 3.85 5.90 15.19
N ARG A 61 4.92 6.64 15.44
CA ARG A 61 4.88 8.05 15.85
C ARG A 61 5.73 8.92 14.95
N CYS A 62 5.20 10.08 14.56
CA CYS A 62 5.95 11.14 13.91
C CYS A 62 6.54 12.08 14.97
N THR A 63 7.78 12.49 14.76
CA THR A 63 8.37 13.66 15.43
C THR A 63 7.58 14.94 15.09
N GLN A 64 7.76 16.00 15.87
CA GLN A 64 7.12 17.29 15.60
C GLN A 64 7.52 17.86 14.23
N ASP A 65 8.71 17.52 13.74
CA ASP A 65 9.27 17.99 12.48
C ASP A 65 8.87 17.12 11.26
N GLY A 66 7.98 16.14 11.45
CA GLY A 66 7.49 15.29 10.35
C GLY A 66 8.46 14.16 9.94
N GLN A 67 9.39 13.76 10.81
CA GLN A 67 10.17 12.54 10.62
C GLN A 67 9.56 11.37 11.38
N LEU A 68 9.71 10.15 10.87
CA LEU A 68 9.34 8.93 11.60
C LEU A 68 10.26 8.77 12.83
N GLU A 69 9.67 8.66 14.02
CA GLU A 69 10.41 8.49 15.27
C GLU A 69 10.63 7.01 15.59
N SER A 70 9.53 6.24 15.68
CA SER A 70 9.56 4.81 15.98
C SER A 70 8.24 4.14 15.60
N CYS A 71 8.30 2.81 15.45
CA CYS A 71 7.14 1.94 15.36
C CYS A 71 7.30 0.78 16.35
N THR A 72 6.19 0.25 16.86
CA THR A 72 6.21 -1.05 17.53
C THR A 72 6.59 -2.16 16.53
N MET A 73 7.00 -3.32 17.02
CA MET A 73 7.31 -4.50 16.19
C MET A 73 6.59 -5.74 16.74
N VAL A 74 5.27 -5.66 16.83
CA VAL A 74 4.41 -6.79 17.20
C VAL A 74 4.10 -7.65 15.97
N MET A 75 3.84 -8.93 16.22
CA MET A 75 3.45 -9.86 15.16
C MET A 75 2.01 -9.57 14.73
N CYS A 76 1.82 -9.21 13.46
CA CYS A 76 0.51 -8.82 12.93
C CYS A 76 -0.21 -9.98 12.22
N PRO A 77 -1.55 -10.01 12.22
CA PRO A 77 -2.33 -10.99 11.47
C PRO A 77 -2.04 -10.92 9.97
N GLN A 78 -2.00 -12.06 9.27
CA GLN A 78 -1.65 -12.15 7.84
C GLN A 78 -2.78 -12.68 6.95
N ASP A 79 -3.96 -12.95 7.53
CA ASP A 79 -5.00 -13.72 6.85
C ASP A 79 -6.11 -12.81 6.32
N MET A 80 -5.87 -12.18 5.17
CA MET A 80 -6.89 -11.43 4.41
C MET A 80 -6.83 -11.79 2.92
N SER A 81 -7.97 -11.73 2.23
CA SER A 81 -7.99 -11.79 0.76
C SER A 81 -7.51 -10.46 0.16
N ASP A 82 -7.02 -10.46 -1.08
CA ASP A 82 -6.58 -9.25 -1.79
C ASP A 82 -7.61 -8.10 -1.76
N GLN A 83 -8.90 -8.45 -1.92
CA GLN A 83 -9.98 -7.47 -1.87
C GLN A 83 -10.14 -6.90 -0.46
N ALA A 84 -10.16 -7.78 0.56
CA ALA A 84 -10.27 -7.35 1.96
C ALA A 84 -9.08 -6.49 2.39
N TRP A 85 -7.87 -6.82 1.91
CA TRP A 85 -6.65 -6.02 2.13
C TRP A 85 -6.77 -4.62 1.52
N THR A 86 -7.27 -4.53 0.28
CA THR A 86 -7.47 -3.24 -0.40
C THR A 86 -8.44 -2.35 0.38
N ASP A 87 -9.59 -2.90 0.79
CA ASP A 87 -10.60 -2.17 1.55
C ASP A 87 -10.08 -1.76 2.94
N HIS A 88 -9.33 -2.66 3.59
CA HIS A 88 -8.67 -2.40 4.86
C HIS A 88 -7.67 -1.24 4.77
N CYS A 89 -6.79 -1.23 3.76
CA CYS A 89 -5.79 -0.18 3.60
C CYS A 89 -6.40 1.19 3.31
N ALA A 90 -7.48 1.25 2.52
CA ALA A 90 -8.20 2.49 2.27
C ALA A 90 -8.82 3.06 3.57
N GLU A 91 -9.40 2.19 4.40
CA GLU A 91 -9.97 2.56 5.69
C GLU A 91 -8.90 3.07 6.67
N LEU A 92 -7.75 2.39 6.75
CA LEU A 92 -6.66 2.77 7.64
C LEU A 92 -6.11 4.16 7.32
N ARG A 93 -5.88 4.46 6.04
CA ARG A 93 -5.40 5.79 5.64
C ARG A 93 -6.42 6.87 6.02
N ARG A 94 -7.71 6.64 5.76
CA ARG A 94 -8.77 7.56 6.16
C ARG A 94 -8.79 7.81 7.67
N LYS A 95 -8.57 6.78 8.49
CA LYS A 95 -8.51 6.90 9.95
C LYS A 95 -7.26 7.64 10.41
N ALA A 96 -6.11 7.41 9.78
CA ALA A 96 -4.85 8.08 10.11
C ALA A 96 -4.90 9.59 9.82
N GLU A 97 -5.60 9.99 8.76
CA GLU A 97 -5.79 11.39 8.35
C GLU A 97 -7.05 12.04 8.95
N ALA A 98 -7.87 11.28 9.68
CA ALA A 98 -9.07 11.83 10.31
C ALA A 98 -8.66 12.94 11.28
N PRO A 99 -9.32 14.12 11.25
CA PRO A 99 -9.12 15.14 12.26
C PRO A 99 -9.23 14.49 13.64
N ILE A 100 -8.21 14.65 14.48
CA ILE A 100 -8.27 14.20 15.88
C ILE A 100 -9.60 14.75 16.42
N PRO A 101 -10.52 13.89 16.90
CA PRO A 101 -11.70 14.40 17.58
C PRO A 101 -11.19 15.34 18.64
N VAL A 102 -11.54 16.62 18.56
CA VAL A 102 -11.30 17.56 19.65
C VAL A 102 -11.91 16.89 20.86
N GLN A 103 -11.08 16.36 21.76
CA GLN A 103 -11.59 15.86 23.02
C GLN A 103 -12.19 17.10 23.69
N GLU A 104 -13.51 17.09 23.89
CA GLU A 104 -14.21 18.07 24.71
C GLU A 104 -13.79 17.87 26.17
N ASP A 105 -12.52 18.12 26.45
CA ASP A 105 -12.00 18.24 27.81
C ASP A 105 -12.27 19.69 28.25
N GLU A 106 -13.54 20.02 28.55
CA GLU A 106 -13.99 21.02 29.54
C GLU A 106 -15.50 21.33 29.36
N ALA A 107 -16.35 20.50 29.97
CA ALA A 107 -17.67 20.93 30.46
C ALA A 107 -18.20 19.96 31.54
N LEU A 108 -17.58 19.93 32.73
CA LEU A 108 -18.20 20.25 34.03
C LEU A 108 -17.24 19.99 35.20
#